data_AF-A0A0D0B8E0-F1
#
_entry.id   AF-A0A0D0B8E0-F1
#
_cell.length_a   1.000
_cell.length_b   1.000
_cell.length_c   1.000
_cell.angle_alpha   90.00
_cell.angle_beta   90.00
_cell.angle_gamma   90.00
#
_symmetry.space_group_name_H-M   'P 1'
#
loop_
_entity.id
_entity.type
_entity.pdbx_description
1 polymer ?
#
loop_
_entity_poly.entity_id
_entity_poly.type
_entity_poly.pdbx_seq_one_letter_code
_entity_poly.pdbx_strand_id
1 'polypeptide(L)'
;MQRKKENAIQSWSWLTHIMITGLAMLSTTSPTVTPPALPQDAVYTSHYCEENVYLLIQSFFHNPSISEIWDIFAVFISNHARTVALWNQKLSNKLDWPVIWDYHVIAVLRAPKGSSIQSWVYDFDTHLGMPVTWNSYFSETFSMTVPEAFQSTFRVVPAEVYLDHFASDRSHMLDTKSACNPSYLKPLPPYPPLQGSFCIKHAVTHNLMDFVSMHPSDGYGDVFGIRTIHDFFASEMDDTTKPKPTATLQETYSTLLGVA
;
A
#
# COMPACT_ATOMS: atom_id res chain seq x y z
N MET A 1 58.20 -74.80 9.81
CA MET A 1 59.20 -74.16 8.93
C MET A 1 58.54 -73.85 7.59
N GLN A 2 58.61 -72.58 7.16
CA GLN A 2 58.30 -72.05 5.82
C GLN A 2 56.89 -72.29 5.24
N ARG A 3 56.09 -71.22 5.09
CA ARG A 3 56.01 -70.43 3.83
C ARG A 3 55.06 -69.24 3.96
N LYS A 4 55.59 -68.08 3.55
CA LYS A 4 54.91 -66.83 3.20
C LYS A 4 53.85 -67.03 2.10
N LYS A 5 52.79 -66.22 2.14
CA LYS A 5 52.18 -65.46 1.01
C LYS A 5 51.46 -64.25 1.65
N GLU A 6 52.03 -63.04 1.70
CA GLU A 6 52.09 -62.01 0.64
C GLU A 6 50.74 -61.81 -0.06
N ASN A 7 49.99 -60.79 0.38
CA ASN A 7 48.92 -60.15 -0.38
C ASN A 7 49.31 -58.69 -0.62
N ALA A 8 49.33 -58.34 -1.90
CA ALA A 8 49.78 -57.07 -2.44
C ALA A 8 48.80 -55.93 -2.14
N ILE A 9 49.34 -54.81 -1.66
CA ILE A 9 48.66 -53.53 -1.60
C ILE A 9 48.89 -52.86 -2.96
N GLN A 10 47.86 -52.82 -3.81
CA GLN A 10 47.88 -51.99 -5.02
C GLN A 10 47.53 -50.55 -4.64
N SER A 11 48.49 -49.64 -4.78
CA SER A 11 48.26 -48.20 -4.72
C SER A 11 47.57 -47.74 -6.01
N TRP A 12 46.36 -47.20 -5.90
CA TRP A 12 45.68 -46.50 -6.97
C TRP A 12 45.80 -45.00 -6.68
N SER A 13 46.78 -44.35 -7.31
CA SER A 13 46.89 -42.89 -7.37
C SER A 13 45.85 -42.38 -8.37
N TRP A 14 44.77 -41.76 -7.87
CA TRP A 14 43.86 -40.98 -8.71
C TRP A 14 43.91 -39.52 -8.28
N LEU A 15 44.40 -38.72 -9.22
CA LEU A 15 44.41 -37.27 -9.23
C LEU A 15 43.03 -36.71 -8.88
N THR A 16 42.94 -35.92 -7.83
CA THR A 16 41.79 -35.07 -7.53
C THR A 16 41.66 -34.00 -8.61
N HIS A 17 40.87 -34.27 -9.65
CA HIS A 17 40.34 -33.22 -10.51
C HIS A 17 39.27 -32.46 -9.74
N ILE A 18 39.62 -31.26 -9.26
CA ILE A 18 38.64 -30.27 -8.82
C ILE A 18 37.91 -29.80 -10.08
N MET A 19 36.75 -30.39 -10.35
CA MET A 19 35.79 -29.81 -11.28
C MET A 19 35.15 -28.61 -10.57
N ILE A 20 35.68 -27.41 -10.84
CA ILE A 20 34.97 -26.16 -10.57
C ILE A 20 33.81 -26.14 -11.57
N THR A 21 32.66 -26.67 -11.16
CA THR A 21 31.40 -26.41 -11.85
C THR A 21 31.10 -24.93 -11.66
N GLY A 22 31.39 -24.14 -12.69
CA GLY A 22 30.87 -22.80 -12.81
C GLY A 22 29.35 -22.88 -12.86
N LEU A 23 28.71 -22.72 -11.70
CA LEU A 23 27.31 -22.40 -11.62
C LEU A 23 27.19 -21.01 -12.26
N ALA A 24 26.84 -20.98 -13.55
CA ALA A 24 26.40 -19.76 -14.18
C ALA A 24 25.22 -19.27 -13.33
N MET A 25 25.47 -18.20 -12.57
CA MET A 25 24.42 -17.42 -11.94
C MET A 25 23.58 -16.90 -13.10
N LEU A 26 22.51 -17.64 -13.44
CA LEU A 26 21.43 -17.09 -14.23
C LEU A 26 20.98 -15.87 -13.45
N SER A 27 21.39 -14.69 -13.92
CA SER A 27 20.78 -13.44 -13.51
C SER A 27 19.34 -13.55 -13.98
N THR A 28 18.49 -14.09 -13.11
CA THR A 28 17.05 -13.99 -13.26
C THR A 28 16.77 -12.51 -13.15
N THR A 29 16.67 -11.84 -14.30
CA THR A 29 16.02 -10.54 -14.36
C THR A 29 14.64 -10.77 -13.75
N SER A 30 14.44 -10.28 -12.51
CA SER A 30 13.12 -10.31 -11.89
C SER A 30 12.15 -9.72 -12.90
N PRO A 31 11.03 -10.40 -13.22
CA PRO A 31 10.04 -9.84 -14.11
C PRO A 31 9.64 -8.47 -13.56
N THR A 32 9.79 -7.42 -14.38
CA THR A 32 9.37 -6.07 -14.02
C THR A 32 7.86 -6.08 -13.92
N VAL A 33 7.33 -6.31 -12.73
CA VAL A 33 5.89 -6.26 -12.47
C VAL A 33 5.45 -4.80 -12.66
N THR A 34 4.57 -4.60 -13.63
CA THR A 34 4.01 -3.29 -13.94
C THR A 34 2.64 -3.13 -13.27
N PRO A 35 2.30 -1.92 -12.80
CA PRO A 35 0.97 -1.67 -12.25
C PRO A 35 -0.08 -1.78 -13.36
N PRO A 36 -1.32 -2.20 -13.04
CA PRO A 36 -2.41 -2.16 -14.01
C PRO A 36 -2.69 -0.70 -14.42
N ALA A 37 -3.00 -0.47 -15.69
CA ALA A 37 -3.51 0.83 -16.12
C ALA A 37 -4.91 1.09 -15.52
N LEU A 38 -5.35 2.35 -15.50
CA LEU A 38 -6.74 2.65 -15.18
C LEU A 38 -7.66 1.93 -16.19
N PRO A 39 -8.70 1.20 -15.74
CA PRO A 39 -9.71 0.63 -16.63
C PRO A 39 -10.35 1.70 -17.52
N GLN A 40 -10.57 1.39 -18.80
CA GLN A 40 -11.12 2.37 -19.77
C GLN A 40 -12.58 2.76 -19.45
N ASP A 41 -13.29 1.88 -18.74
CA ASP A 41 -14.66 2.03 -18.26
C ASP A 41 -14.72 2.52 -16.80
N ALA A 42 -13.61 2.98 -16.23
CA ALA A 42 -13.57 3.52 -14.88
C ALA A 42 -14.55 4.70 -14.73
N VAL A 43 -15.47 4.56 -13.78
CA VAL A 43 -16.47 5.58 -13.49
C VAL A 43 -15.88 6.64 -12.57
N TYR A 44 -16.16 7.91 -12.87
CA TYR A 44 -15.74 9.04 -12.06
C TYR A 44 -16.89 10.02 -11.85
N THR A 45 -17.20 10.30 -10.60
CA THR A 45 -18.10 11.39 -10.17
C THR A 45 -17.35 12.29 -9.20
N SER A 46 -17.20 13.57 -9.54
CA SER A 46 -16.49 14.52 -8.69
C SER A 46 -17.17 14.66 -7.33
N HIS A 47 -16.36 14.71 -6.25
CA HIS A 47 -16.79 14.76 -4.84
C HIS A 47 -17.42 13.47 -4.29
N TYR A 48 -17.32 12.35 -5.02
CA TYR A 48 -17.68 11.01 -4.54
C TYR A 48 -16.46 10.09 -4.62
N CYS A 49 -15.33 10.57 -4.09
CA CYS A 49 -14.03 9.87 -4.18
C CYS A 49 -14.08 8.47 -3.54
N GLU A 50 -14.86 8.30 -2.48
CA GLU A 50 -15.14 7.00 -1.86
C GLU A 50 -15.77 6.03 -2.85
N GLU A 51 -16.76 6.46 -3.65
CA GLU A 51 -17.41 5.57 -4.61
C GLU A 51 -16.53 5.31 -5.84
N ASN A 52 -15.80 6.33 -6.31
CA ASN A 52 -14.86 6.18 -7.43
C ASN A 52 -13.78 5.14 -7.10
N VAL A 53 -13.21 5.21 -5.88
CA VAL A 53 -12.22 4.25 -5.40
C VAL A 53 -12.83 2.87 -5.15
N TYR A 54 -14.05 2.80 -4.61
CA TYR A 54 -14.76 1.52 -4.43
C TYR A 54 -14.89 0.75 -5.74
N LEU A 55 -15.37 1.41 -6.81
CA LEU A 55 -15.55 0.77 -8.12
C LEU A 55 -14.21 0.36 -8.74
N LEU A 56 -13.18 1.19 -8.60
CA LEU A 56 -11.84 0.85 -9.08
C LEU A 56 -11.28 -0.38 -8.36
N ILE A 57 -11.35 -0.39 -7.03
CA ILE A 57 -10.90 -1.51 -6.20
C ILE A 57 -11.71 -2.77 -6.51
N GLN A 58 -13.01 -2.65 -6.75
CA GLN A 58 -13.85 -3.78 -7.14
C GLN A 58 -13.37 -4.41 -8.46
N SER A 59 -13.01 -3.59 -9.45
CA SER A 59 -12.46 -4.07 -10.73
C SER A 59 -11.12 -4.78 -10.54
N PHE A 60 -10.21 -4.19 -9.76
CA PHE A 60 -8.90 -4.78 -9.48
C PHE A 60 -8.98 -6.06 -8.65
N PHE A 61 -9.83 -6.09 -7.62
CA PHE A 61 -9.97 -7.22 -6.71
C PHE A 61 -10.53 -8.46 -7.43
N HIS A 62 -11.50 -8.28 -8.33
CA HIS A 62 -12.08 -9.37 -9.12
C HIS A 62 -11.26 -9.79 -10.34
N ASN A 63 -10.11 -9.16 -10.59
CA ASN A 63 -9.18 -9.57 -11.62
C ASN A 63 -8.00 -10.34 -11.00
N PRO A 64 -7.93 -11.68 -11.13
CA PRO A 64 -6.88 -12.48 -10.51
C PRO A 64 -5.46 -12.09 -10.94
N SER A 65 -5.30 -11.61 -12.18
CA SER A 65 -3.98 -11.13 -12.66
C SER A 65 -3.46 -9.90 -11.91
N ILE A 66 -4.34 -9.21 -11.17
CA ILE A 66 -4.00 -8.07 -10.32
C ILE A 66 -4.00 -8.52 -8.85
N SER A 67 -5.08 -9.13 -8.37
CA SER A 67 -5.24 -9.44 -6.94
C SER A 67 -4.34 -10.57 -6.42
N GLU A 68 -3.79 -11.43 -7.29
CA GLU A 68 -2.76 -12.40 -6.90
C GLU A 68 -1.36 -11.78 -6.76
N ILE A 69 -1.15 -10.60 -7.35
CA ILE A 69 0.15 -9.91 -7.37
C ILE A 69 0.20 -8.78 -6.36
N TRP A 70 -0.90 -8.04 -6.20
CA TRP A 70 -0.94 -6.80 -5.44
C TRP A 70 -1.85 -6.91 -4.21
N ASP A 71 -1.34 -6.48 -3.06
CA ASP A 71 -2.20 -6.05 -1.97
C ASP A 71 -2.92 -4.77 -2.40
N ILE A 72 -4.25 -4.74 -2.32
CA ILE A 72 -5.07 -3.60 -2.75
C ILE A 72 -5.68 -2.92 -1.51
N PHE A 73 -5.56 -1.60 -1.43
CA PHE A 73 -6.08 -0.81 -0.32
C PHE A 73 -6.93 0.36 -0.80
N ALA A 74 -8.01 0.64 -0.08
CA ALA A 74 -8.60 1.97 -0.03
C ALA A 74 -7.89 2.76 1.08
N VAL A 75 -7.48 4.00 0.79
CA VAL A 75 -6.86 4.88 1.78
C VAL A 75 -7.71 6.13 1.92
N PHE A 76 -8.37 6.25 3.07
CA PHE A 76 -9.09 7.44 3.46
C PHE A 76 -8.11 8.42 4.11
N ILE A 77 -8.18 9.68 3.68
CA ILE A 77 -7.29 10.76 4.10
C ILE A 77 -8.16 11.82 4.74
N SER A 78 -7.98 12.06 6.04
CA SER A 78 -8.70 13.10 6.77
C SER A 78 -7.91 13.44 8.05
N ASN A 79 -8.50 14.22 8.93
CA ASN A 79 -8.01 14.48 10.28
C ASN A 79 -9.18 14.84 11.20
N HIS A 80 -8.90 15.09 12.48
CA HIS A 80 -9.97 15.41 13.44
C HIS A 80 -10.76 16.67 13.06
N ALA A 81 -10.09 17.66 12.45
CA ALA A 81 -10.70 18.92 12.03
C ALA A 81 -11.45 18.83 10.68
N ARG A 82 -11.28 17.73 9.92
CA ARG A 82 -11.76 17.56 8.55
C ARG A 82 -11.35 18.74 7.66
N THR A 83 -10.05 19.04 7.67
CA THR A 83 -9.47 20.12 6.88
C THR A 83 -8.09 19.73 6.36
N VAL A 84 -7.92 18.57 5.75
CA VAL A 84 -6.59 18.12 5.28
C VAL A 84 -6.16 18.88 4.02
N ALA A 85 -4.89 19.27 3.97
CA ALA A 85 -4.32 19.99 2.82
C ALA A 85 -3.60 19.03 1.85
N LEU A 86 -4.10 18.95 0.61
CA LEU A 86 -3.53 18.12 -0.45
C LEU A 86 -3.12 18.99 -1.65
N TRP A 87 -1.84 18.90 -2.04
CA TRP A 87 -1.27 19.56 -3.22
C TRP A 87 -1.49 18.73 -4.50
N ASN A 88 -1.27 19.36 -5.66
CA ASN A 88 -1.42 18.73 -6.98
C ASN A 88 -2.82 18.12 -7.21
N GLN A 89 -3.87 18.81 -6.76
CA GLN A 89 -5.26 18.40 -6.90
C GLN A 89 -5.99 19.22 -7.98
N LYS A 90 -6.85 18.57 -8.78
CA LYS A 90 -7.59 19.14 -9.92
C LYS A 90 -8.51 20.30 -9.58
N LEU A 91 -8.99 20.36 -8.34
CA LEU A 91 -9.82 21.46 -7.85
C LEU A 91 -9.01 22.71 -7.46
N SER A 92 -7.67 22.62 -7.43
CA SER A 92 -6.85 23.77 -7.14
C SER A 92 -6.81 24.73 -8.31
N ASN A 93 -7.01 26.02 -8.03
CA ASN A 93 -6.92 27.09 -9.03
C ASN A 93 -5.47 27.51 -9.31
N LYS A 94 -4.48 26.99 -8.56
CA LYS A 94 -3.05 27.29 -8.69
C LYS A 94 -2.22 26.06 -8.34
N LEU A 95 -1.19 25.77 -9.13
CA LEU A 95 -0.37 24.56 -8.96
C LEU A 95 0.23 24.42 -7.55
N ASP A 96 0.66 25.53 -6.95
CA ASP A 96 1.32 25.53 -5.64
C ASP A 96 0.36 25.62 -4.44
N TRP A 97 -0.96 25.65 -4.68
CA TRP A 97 -1.97 25.76 -3.62
C TRP A 97 -2.60 24.42 -3.32
N PRO A 98 -2.75 24.05 -2.04
CA PRO A 98 -3.47 22.86 -1.68
C PRO A 98 -4.98 23.06 -1.87
N VAL A 99 -5.68 21.96 -2.11
CA VAL A 99 -7.11 21.87 -1.84
C VAL A 99 -7.28 21.43 -0.39
N ILE A 100 -8.18 22.10 0.32
CA ILE A 100 -8.55 21.72 1.69
C ILE A 100 -9.78 20.83 1.60
N TRP A 101 -9.58 19.54 1.90
CA TRP A 101 -10.63 18.53 1.88
C TRP A 101 -11.11 18.25 3.30
N ASP A 102 -12.40 17.94 3.43
CA ASP A 102 -12.94 17.31 4.63
C ASP A 102 -12.48 15.86 4.75
N TYR A 103 -12.52 15.12 3.65
CA TYR A 103 -11.78 13.88 3.45
C TYR A 103 -11.50 13.68 1.96
N HIS A 104 -10.53 12.81 1.65
CA HIS A 104 -10.28 12.32 0.30
C HIS A 104 -10.01 10.81 0.33
N VAL A 105 -10.21 10.12 -0.79
CA VAL A 105 -9.98 8.67 -0.89
C VAL A 105 -9.16 8.36 -2.12
N ILE A 106 -8.14 7.52 -1.95
CA ILE A 106 -7.30 6.99 -3.04
C ILE A 106 -7.23 5.47 -2.98
N ALA A 107 -6.91 4.82 -4.10
CA ALA A 107 -6.53 3.41 -4.10
C ALA A 107 -5.00 3.28 -4.10
N VAL A 108 -4.47 2.33 -3.31
CA VAL A 108 -3.04 2.02 -3.28
C VAL A 108 -2.83 0.53 -3.54
N LEU A 109 -1.99 0.21 -4.52
CA LEU A 109 -1.52 -1.14 -4.81
C LEU A 109 -0.11 -1.30 -4.25
N ARG A 110 0.09 -2.27 -3.38
CA ARG A 110 1.39 -2.60 -2.81
C ARG A 110 1.79 -4.01 -3.22
N ALA A 111 2.99 -4.15 -3.76
CA ALA A 111 3.53 -5.46 -4.09
C ALA A 111 3.81 -6.28 -2.80
N PRO A 112 3.97 -7.61 -2.88
CA PRO A 112 4.17 -8.43 -1.70
C PRO A 112 5.40 -7.97 -0.91
N LYS A 113 5.31 -8.03 0.42
CA LYS A 113 6.40 -7.61 1.32
C LYS A 113 7.70 -8.35 0.95
N GLY A 114 8.80 -7.61 0.89
CA GLY A 114 10.11 -8.13 0.49
C GLY A 114 10.39 -8.09 -1.01
N SER A 115 9.45 -7.62 -1.84
CA SER A 115 9.74 -7.29 -3.23
C SER A 115 10.38 -5.90 -3.35
N SER A 116 11.22 -5.70 -4.37
CA SER A 116 11.77 -4.39 -4.74
C SER A 116 10.81 -3.54 -5.57
N ILE A 117 9.56 -3.99 -5.76
CA ILE A 117 8.55 -3.30 -6.55
C ILE A 117 7.91 -2.22 -5.69
N GLN A 118 7.80 -1.02 -6.25
CA GLN A 118 7.21 0.14 -5.58
C GLN A 118 5.68 -0.01 -5.48
N SER A 119 5.10 0.64 -4.48
CA SER A 119 3.64 0.82 -4.39
C SER A 119 3.17 1.88 -5.39
N TRP A 120 1.92 1.76 -5.83
CA TRP A 120 1.29 2.61 -6.84
C TRP A 120 -0.03 3.20 -6.34
N VAL A 121 -0.28 4.45 -6.70
CA VAL A 121 -1.45 5.23 -6.29
C VAL A 121 -2.34 5.51 -7.49
N TYR A 122 -3.65 5.40 -7.25
CA TYR A 122 -4.70 5.82 -8.15
C TYR A 122 -5.55 6.86 -7.44
N ASP A 123 -5.43 8.09 -7.89
CA ASP A 123 -6.18 9.25 -7.41
C ASP A 123 -6.85 9.90 -8.62
N PHE A 124 -8.18 9.88 -8.68
CA PHE A 124 -8.92 10.50 -9.77
C PHE A 124 -8.80 12.03 -9.77
N ASP A 125 -8.44 12.63 -8.65
CA ASP A 125 -8.41 14.08 -8.45
C ASP A 125 -6.98 14.66 -8.48
N THR A 126 -5.94 13.85 -8.76
CA THR A 126 -4.56 14.35 -8.88
C THR A 126 -4.19 14.88 -10.27
N HIS A 127 -3.22 15.80 -10.31
CA HIS A 127 -2.53 16.25 -11.53
C HIS A 127 -1.29 15.41 -11.89
N LEU A 128 -0.83 14.52 -11.00
CA LEU A 128 0.44 13.77 -11.15
C LEU A 128 0.39 12.61 -12.16
N GLY A 129 -0.75 12.40 -12.81
CA GLY A 129 -1.01 11.23 -13.65
C GLY A 129 -1.56 10.05 -12.86
N MET A 130 -1.93 8.98 -13.56
CA MET A 130 -2.52 7.79 -12.95
C MET A 130 -2.24 6.54 -13.79
N PRO A 131 -1.62 5.48 -13.22
CA PRO A 131 -1.09 5.42 -11.86
C PRO A 131 0.19 6.27 -11.69
N VAL A 132 0.52 6.58 -10.44
CA VAL A 132 1.77 7.25 -10.03
C VAL A 132 2.39 6.49 -8.86
N THR A 133 3.73 6.49 -8.74
CA THR A 133 4.37 5.78 -7.63
C THR A 133 4.04 6.42 -6.29
N TRP A 134 3.94 5.61 -5.23
CA TRP A 134 3.64 6.09 -3.88
C TRP A 134 4.61 7.20 -3.43
N ASN A 135 5.91 7.01 -3.65
CA ASN A 135 6.91 8.00 -3.21
C ASN A 135 6.71 9.36 -3.91
N SER A 136 6.43 9.38 -5.21
CA SER A 136 6.18 10.62 -5.95
C SER A 136 4.87 11.26 -5.49
N TYR A 137 3.79 10.48 -5.43
CA TYR A 137 2.50 10.96 -4.94
C TYR A 137 2.60 11.54 -3.53
N PHE A 138 3.26 10.83 -2.61
CA PHE A 138 3.37 11.22 -1.22
C PHE A 138 4.14 12.55 -1.07
N SER A 139 5.30 12.66 -1.72
CA SER A 139 6.16 13.86 -1.64
C SER A 139 5.58 15.09 -2.33
N GLU A 140 4.77 14.89 -3.38
CA GLU A 140 4.16 15.99 -4.14
C GLU A 140 2.75 16.38 -3.66
N THR A 141 2.06 15.50 -2.93
CA THR A 141 0.69 15.74 -2.45
C THR A 141 0.65 16.17 -0.99
N PHE A 142 1.51 15.62 -0.13
CA PHE A 142 1.45 15.87 1.32
C PHE A 142 2.65 16.68 1.82
N SER A 143 2.38 17.56 2.78
CA SER A 143 3.41 18.31 3.49
C SER A 143 3.42 17.96 4.98
N MET A 144 4.63 17.86 5.55
CA MET A 144 4.84 17.68 6.99
C MET A 144 5.02 19.01 7.73
N THR A 145 4.95 20.14 7.03
CA THR A 145 5.23 21.50 7.58
C THR A 145 3.99 22.39 7.62
N VAL A 146 2.80 21.78 7.61
CA VAL A 146 1.52 22.48 7.78
C VAL A 146 1.13 22.56 9.26
N PRO A 147 0.28 23.53 9.66
CA PRO A 147 -0.34 23.50 10.98
C PRO A 147 -1.09 22.18 11.21
N GLU A 148 -1.12 21.71 12.46
CA GLU A 148 -1.73 20.42 12.83
C GLU A 148 -3.17 20.25 12.34
N ALA A 149 -3.96 21.34 12.35
CA ALA A 149 -5.32 21.34 11.83
C ALA A 149 -5.43 20.97 10.34
N PHE A 150 -4.36 21.12 9.56
CA PHE A 150 -4.30 20.75 8.14
C PHE A 150 -3.49 19.49 7.86
N GLN A 151 -2.89 18.87 8.89
CA GLN A 151 -2.05 17.70 8.74
C GLN A 151 -2.90 16.46 8.43
N SER A 152 -2.49 15.69 7.41
CA SER A 152 -3.17 14.46 7.01
C SER A 152 -2.88 13.27 7.94
N THR A 153 -3.93 12.52 8.23
CA THR A 153 -3.92 11.17 8.82
C THR A 153 -4.60 10.21 7.84
N PHE A 154 -4.21 8.94 7.89
CA PHE A 154 -4.52 7.97 6.85
C PHE A 154 -5.15 6.73 7.46
N ARG A 155 -6.38 6.40 7.08
CA ARG A 155 -6.98 5.10 7.36
C ARG A 155 -6.79 4.20 6.16
N VAL A 156 -6.08 3.11 6.35
CA VAL A 156 -5.76 2.13 5.31
C VAL A 156 -6.65 0.90 5.50
N VAL A 157 -7.51 0.64 4.51
CA VAL A 157 -8.49 -0.44 4.54
C VAL A 157 -8.19 -1.45 3.44
N PRO A 158 -7.98 -2.73 3.74
CA PRO A 158 -7.83 -3.77 2.73
C PRO A 158 -9.06 -3.85 1.82
N ALA A 159 -8.85 -4.13 0.52
CA ALA A 159 -9.91 -4.17 -0.49
C ALA A 159 -11.09 -5.07 -0.10
N GLU A 160 -10.83 -6.28 0.39
CA GLU A 160 -11.90 -7.21 0.82
C GLU A 160 -12.78 -6.59 1.90
N VAL A 161 -12.17 -5.96 2.91
CA VAL A 161 -12.89 -5.30 4.00
C VAL A 161 -13.71 -4.12 3.46
N TYR A 162 -13.12 -3.32 2.58
CA TYR A 162 -13.81 -2.16 2.00
C TYR A 162 -15.01 -2.58 1.14
N LEU A 163 -14.85 -3.58 0.27
CA LEU A 163 -15.91 -4.09 -0.60
C LEU A 163 -17.02 -4.81 0.17
N ASP A 164 -16.73 -5.36 1.35
CA ASP A 164 -17.73 -6.07 2.15
C ASP A 164 -18.48 -5.13 3.13
N HIS A 165 -17.77 -4.16 3.72
CA HIS A 165 -18.28 -3.37 4.85
C HIS A 165 -18.57 -1.91 4.54
N PHE A 166 -18.32 -1.41 3.32
CA PHE A 166 -18.65 -0.02 2.98
C PHE A 166 -20.12 0.13 2.57
N ALA A 167 -20.78 1.17 3.06
CA ALA A 167 -22.09 1.61 2.60
C ALA A 167 -22.21 3.14 2.61
N SER A 168 -22.74 3.71 1.53
CA SER A 168 -23.06 5.13 1.45
C SER A 168 -24.41 5.32 0.76
N ASP A 169 -25.39 5.83 1.50
CA ASP A 169 -26.67 6.32 0.96
C ASP A 169 -26.59 7.74 0.36
N ARG A 170 -25.39 8.33 0.33
CA ARG A 170 -25.10 9.70 -0.15
C ARG A 170 -25.79 10.83 0.62
N SER A 171 -26.38 10.55 1.78
CA SER A 171 -27.07 11.54 2.61
C SER A 171 -26.16 12.69 3.07
N HIS A 172 -24.85 12.44 3.21
CA HIS A 172 -23.84 13.45 3.53
C HIS A 172 -23.71 14.55 2.46
N MET A 173 -24.16 14.30 1.23
CA MET A 173 -24.16 15.27 0.12
C MET A 173 -25.49 16.01 -0.03
N LEU A 174 -26.48 15.77 0.85
CA LEU A 174 -27.74 16.51 0.83
C LEU A 174 -27.51 17.96 1.30
N ASP A 175 -28.03 18.91 0.52
CA ASP A 175 -28.11 20.31 0.92
C ASP A 175 -29.24 20.48 1.94
N THR A 176 -28.88 20.46 3.22
CA THR A 176 -29.79 20.66 4.35
C THR A 176 -30.30 22.10 4.47
N LYS A 177 -29.75 23.05 3.71
CA LYS A 177 -30.17 24.47 3.74
C LYS A 177 -31.33 24.75 2.78
N SER A 178 -31.55 23.90 1.78
CA SER A 178 -32.67 24.02 0.85
C SER A 178 -33.95 23.47 1.50
N ALA A 179 -34.70 24.35 2.17
CA ALA A 179 -35.88 23.99 2.97
C ALA A 179 -37.09 23.48 2.15
N CYS A 180 -37.07 23.62 0.82
CA CYS A 180 -38.26 23.38 -0.01
C CYS A 180 -38.17 22.12 -0.88
N ASN A 181 -36.98 21.57 -1.12
CA ASN A 181 -36.77 20.30 -1.82
C ASN A 181 -35.39 19.73 -1.47
N PRO A 182 -35.25 18.41 -1.25
CA PRO A 182 -33.94 17.79 -1.11
C PRO A 182 -33.16 17.96 -2.41
N SER A 183 -32.11 18.77 -2.36
CA SER A 183 -31.15 18.97 -3.43
C SER A 183 -29.78 18.48 -2.98
N TYR A 184 -28.92 18.07 -3.90
CA TYR A 184 -27.57 17.63 -3.57
C TYR A 184 -26.55 18.73 -3.84
N LEU A 185 -25.50 18.79 -3.03
CA LEU A 185 -24.41 19.76 -3.18
C LEU A 185 -23.65 19.59 -4.50
N LYS A 186 -23.66 18.38 -5.06
CA LYS A 186 -23.02 18.00 -6.32
C LYS A 186 -23.89 17.00 -7.10
N PRO A 187 -23.69 16.87 -8.43
CA PRO A 187 -24.38 15.86 -9.23
C PRO A 187 -24.14 14.45 -8.70
N LEU A 188 -25.20 13.65 -8.61
CA LEU A 188 -25.13 12.27 -8.13
C LEU A 188 -24.45 11.34 -9.16
N PRO A 189 -23.75 10.30 -8.69
CA PRO A 189 -23.33 9.21 -9.57
C PRO A 189 -24.54 8.53 -10.24
N PRO A 190 -24.40 8.07 -11.51
CA PRO A 190 -25.53 7.56 -12.31
C PRO A 190 -25.98 6.13 -11.96
N TYR A 191 -25.40 5.53 -10.93
CA TYR A 191 -25.71 4.19 -10.44
C TYR A 191 -26.29 4.25 -9.01
N PRO A 192 -26.97 3.18 -8.55
CA PRO A 192 -27.51 3.13 -7.20
C PRO A 192 -26.45 3.31 -6.10
N PRO A 193 -26.83 3.77 -4.90
CA PRO A 193 -25.94 3.83 -3.74
C PRO A 193 -25.20 2.51 -3.50
N LEU A 194 -23.92 2.60 -3.14
CA LEU A 194 -23.06 1.42 -2.97
C LEU A 194 -23.22 0.84 -1.57
N GLN A 195 -23.33 -0.49 -1.50
CA GLN A 195 -23.38 -1.28 -0.27
C GLN A 195 -22.62 -2.58 -0.46
N GLY A 196 -21.69 -2.87 0.45
CA GLY A 196 -20.97 -4.13 0.51
C GLY A 196 -21.85 -5.29 0.96
N SER A 197 -21.37 -6.52 0.75
CA SER A 197 -22.16 -7.74 0.99
C SER A 197 -22.56 -7.92 2.45
N PHE A 198 -21.68 -7.61 3.40
CA PHE A 198 -21.97 -7.58 4.82
C PHE A 198 -23.03 -6.53 5.14
N CYS A 199 -22.87 -5.31 4.62
CA CYS A 199 -23.83 -4.22 4.84
C CYS A 199 -25.24 -4.59 4.39
N ILE A 200 -25.38 -5.22 3.21
CA ILE A 200 -26.68 -5.70 2.71
C ILE A 200 -27.30 -6.72 3.67
N LYS A 201 -26.53 -7.72 4.13
CA LYS A 201 -27.01 -8.76 5.04
C LYS A 201 -27.46 -8.20 6.40
N HIS A 202 -26.81 -7.13 6.84
CA HIS A 202 -27.04 -6.50 8.14
C HIS A 202 -27.87 -5.21 8.07
N ALA A 203 -28.46 -4.90 6.91
CA ALA A 203 -29.26 -3.69 6.67
C ALA A 203 -28.53 -2.37 7.02
N VAL A 204 -27.21 -2.33 6.85
CA VAL A 204 -26.40 -1.10 7.00
C VAL A 204 -26.47 -0.33 5.69
N THR A 205 -27.12 0.83 5.70
CA THR A 205 -27.29 1.66 4.49
C THR A 205 -26.27 2.78 4.37
N HIS A 206 -25.65 3.18 5.47
CA HIS A 206 -24.68 4.27 5.51
C HIS A 206 -23.71 4.09 6.69
N ASN A 207 -22.41 4.14 6.41
CA ASN A 207 -21.35 4.14 7.43
C ASN A 207 -20.07 4.86 6.98
N LEU A 208 -20.15 5.72 5.95
CA LEU A 208 -19.00 6.45 5.41
C LEU A 208 -18.16 7.13 6.51
N MET A 209 -18.81 7.74 7.50
CA MET A 209 -18.10 8.50 8.53
C MET A 209 -17.25 7.62 9.45
N ASP A 210 -17.51 6.31 9.52
CA ASP A 210 -16.66 5.36 10.25
C ASP A 210 -15.33 5.15 9.52
N PHE A 211 -15.34 5.22 8.18
CA PHE A 211 -14.13 5.20 7.35
C PHE A 211 -13.40 6.56 7.36
N VAL A 212 -14.14 7.66 7.45
CA VAL A 212 -13.54 9.01 7.53
C VAL A 212 -12.95 9.29 8.91
N SER A 213 -13.48 8.69 9.98
CA SER A 213 -12.91 8.85 11.32
C SER A 213 -11.45 8.40 11.36
N MET A 214 -10.58 9.22 11.96
CA MET A 214 -9.16 8.92 12.17
C MET A 214 -8.88 8.47 13.60
N HIS A 215 -9.91 8.11 14.37
CA HIS A 215 -9.74 7.51 15.68
C HIS A 215 -9.46 6.00 15.54
N PRO A 216 -8.41 5.43 16.16
CA PRO A 216 -8.02 4.04 15.94
C PRO A 216 -9.07 2.99 16.34
N SER A 217 -9.99 3.31 17.26
CA SER A 217 -11.07 2.39 17.66
C SER A 217 -12.28 2.40 16.73
N ASP A 218 -12.34 3.36 15.81
CA ASP A 218 -13.49 3.54 14.93
C ASP A 218 -13.27 2.79 13.61
N GLY A 219 -14.37 2.40 12.97
CA GLY A 219 -14.38 1.91 11.60
C GLY A 219 -13.54 0.67 11.35
N TYR A 220 -12.91 0.65 10.17
CA TYR A 220 -12.24 -0.52 9.60
C TYR A 220 -10.80 -0.21 9.23
N GLY A 221 -9.94 -1.23 9.15
CA GLY A 221 -8.53 -1.05 8.83
C GLY A 221 -7.74 -0.30 9.90
N ASP A 222 -6.53 0.11 9.54
CA ASP A 222 -5.55 0.69 10.46
C ASP A 222 -5.34 2.19 10.19
N VAL A 223 -5.09 2.96 11.25
CA VAL A 223 -4.84 4.41 11.15
C VAL A 223 -3.35 4.72 11.31
N PHE A 224 -2.81 5.52 10.39
CA PHE A 224 -1.42 5.92 10.32
C PHE A 224 -1.29 7.45 10.29
N GLY A 225 -0.28 7.98 10.97
CA GLY A 225 0.12 9.38 10.82
C GLY A 225 0.97 9.58 9.57
N ILE A 226 1.21 10.83 9.19
CA ILE A 226 1.98 11.17 7.97
C ILE A 226 3.39 10.55 7.91
N ARG A 227 4.03 10.29 9.05
CA ARG A 227 5.36 9.65 9.06
C ARG A 227 5.25 8.13 8.88
N THR A 228 4.34 7.49 9.60
CA THR A 228 4.24 6.02 9.62
C THR A 228 3.58 5.46 8.37
N ILE A 229 2.73 6.24 7.69
CA ILE A 229 2.11 5.81 6.42
C ILE A 229 3.14 5.65 5.31
N HIS A 230 4.16 6.51 5.29
CA HIS A 230 5.22 6.44 4.29
C HIS A 230 5.99 5.13 4.45
N ASP A 231 6.36 4.77 5.68
CA ASP A 231 7.06 3.51 5.97
C ASP A 231 6.21 2.27 5.65
N PHE A 232 4.87 2.36 5.74
CA PHE A 232 3.97 1.26 5.43
C PHE A 232 3.87 0.94 3.93
N PHE A 233 4.01 1.94 3.06
CA PHE A 233 3.87 1.81 1.60
C PHE A 233 5.18 1.97 0.82
N ALA A 234 6.22 2.54 1.42
CA ALA A 234 7.54 2.59 0.81
C ALA A 234 8.09 1.15 0.66
N SER A 235 8.62 0.84 -0.52
CA SER A 235 9.39 -0.40 -0.71
C SER A 235 10.66 -0.31 0.12
N GLU A 236 11.07 -1.41 0.77
CA GLU A 236 12.46 -1.53 1.21
C GLU A 236 13.35 -1.62 -0.04
N MET A 237 13.77 -0.46 -0.54
CA MET A 237 14.98 -0.43 -1.35
C MET A 237 16.08 -0.98 -0.45
N ASP A 238 16.74 -2.05 -0.90
CA ASP A 238 17.95 -2.58 -0.27
C ASP A 238 18.90 -1.40 -0.07
N ASP A 239 18.92 -0.92 1.17
CA ASP A 239 19.70 0.23 1.59
C ASP A 239 21.14 -0.26 1.68
N THR A 240 21.78 -0.35 0.52
CA THR A 240 23.22 -0.60 0.39
C THR A 240 24.06 0.51 1.05
N THR A 241 23.43 1.56 1.60
CA THR A 241 24.07 2.61 2.38
C THR A 241 23.90 2.48 3.90
N LYS A 242 23.06 1.55 4.38
CA LYS A 242 23.03 1.21 5.82
C LYS A 242 24.23 0.32 6.15
N PRO A 243 25.18 0.79 7.00
CA PRO A 243 26.23 -0.09 7.47
C PRO A 243 25.59 -1.26 8.20
N LYS A 244 25.90 -2.48 7.72
CA LYS A 244 25.59 -3.73 8.40
C LYS A 244 26.02 -3.58 9.87
N PRO A 245 25.19 -3.97 10.86
CA PRO A 245 25.62 -3.96 12.26
C PRO A 245 26.92 -4.76 12.33
N THR A 246 28.01 -4.05 12.58
CA THR A 246 29.30 -4.70 12.77
C THR A 246 29.15 -5.46 14.07
N ALA A 247 29.16 -6.79 14.01
CA ALA A 247 29.20 -7.60 15.20
C ALA A 247 30.40 -7.12 16.03
N THR A 248 30.12 -6.40 17.12
CA THR A 248 31.12 -5.98 18.07
C THR A 248 31.74 -7.24 18.64
N LEU A 249 33.05 -7.39 18.40
CA LEU A 249 33.91 -8.38 19.04
C LEU A 249 33.92 -8.12 20.55
N GLN A 250 32.91 -8.64 21.25
CA GLN A 250 32.85 -8.58 22.71
C GLN A 250 32.29 -9.87 23.34
N GLU A 251 32.42 -11.01 22.65
CA GLU A 251 32.13 -12.34 23.20
C GLU A 251 33.19 -13.39 22.83
N THR A 252 34.48 -13.07 22.95
CA THR A 252 35.56 -14.08 22.90
C THR A 252 36.58 -13.98 24.03
N TYR A 253 36.23 -13.35 25.15
CA TYR A 253 37.04 -13.36 26.37
C TYR A 253 36.25 -13.91 27.58
N SER A 254 35.80 -15.16 27.52
CA SER A 254 35.43 -15.89 28.75
C SER A 254 35.63 -17.40 28.72
N THR A 255 36.47 -17.95 27.83
CA THR A 255 36.75 -19.40 27.83
C THR A 255 38.25 -19.69 27.71
N LEU A 256 39.09 -19.10 28.57
CA LEU A 256 40.50 -19.52 28.64
C LEU A 256 41.21 -19.30 30.00
N LEU A 257 40.50 -19.17 31.12
CA LEU A 257 41.12 -19.26 32.45
C LEU A 257 40.18 -19.96 33.44
N GLY A 258 40.35 -21.28 33.54
CA GLY A 258 39.66 -22.14 34.49
C GLY A 258 40.34 -23.50 34.59
N VAL A 259 41.66 -23.50 34.78
CA VAL A 259 42.43 -24.67 35.22
C VAL A 259 43.16 -24.28 36.50
N ALA A 260 42.61 -24.72 37.63
CA ALA A 260 43.32 -25.10 38.85
C ALA A 260 42.34 -25.91 39.71
#